data_AF-A0A8C4N9E5-F1
#
_entry.id   AF-A0A8C4N9E5-F1
#
_cell.length_a   1.000
_cell.length_b   1.000
_cell.length_c   1.000
_cell.angle_alpha   90.00
_cell.angle_beta   90.00
_cell.angle_gamma   90.00
#
_symmetry.space_group_name_H-M   'P 1'
#
loop_
_entity.id
_entity.type
_entity.pdbx_description
1 polymer ?
#
loop_
_entity_poly.entity_id
_entity_poly.type
_entity_poly.pdbx_seq_one_letter_code
_entity_poly.pdbx_strand_id
1 'polypeptide(L)'
;MSHHPVKACASSHEPLKGGEMGLTESTPAQPSPTPNESAEPPPGCPMHHKAPQGDPSSAVPEHQLGAYNFVSQCPSQGATTQSNVVDPRNMEIPASQLPAKDQPITLSTERVESSIPRAGSSEQWVYPSEQMFWNAMLKKGWRWKDDDLSSADMTNIIKIHNTNNEQTWTEILKWEALHVKECPCGPSLIRFSGRPHDLSPRARIRSWMGYELPFDRHDWIIERCGREVRYVVDFYDGPLSPSFSFSTLDVRPALDSPQAFWDRARIAWLRWTS
;
A
#
# COMPACT_ATOMS: atom_id res chain seq x y z
N MET A 1 -31.62 23.73 18.65
CA MET A 1 -30.49 22.79 18.75
C MET A 1 -31.00 21.44 18.25
N SER A 2 -30.50 20.95 17.11
CA SER A 2 -30.97 19.70 16.52
C SER A 2 -30.02 18.57 16.91
N HIS A 3 -30.48 17.63 17.75
CA HIS A 3 -29.71 16.43 18.07
C HIS A 3 -29.87 15.41 16.93
N HIS A 4 -28.81 15.19 16.15
CA HIS A 4 -28.74 14.00 15.31
C HIS A 4 -28.45 12.77 16.20
N PRO A 5 -29.17 11.65 16.02
CA PRO A 5 -28.90 10.45 16.77
C PRO A 5 -27.56 9.83 16.34
N VAL A 6 -26.72 9.49 17.33
CA VAL A 6 -25.54 8.67 17.10
C VAL A 6 -26.03 7.28 16.68
N LYS A 7 -25.62 6.80 15.49
CA LYS A 7 -25.95 5.42 15.05
C LYS A 7 -25.38 4.44 16.06
N ALA A 8 -26.22 3.53 16.56
CA ALA A 8 -25.77 2.43 17.40
C ALA A 8 -24.85 1.50 16.60
N CYS A 9 -23.79 1.01 17.24
CA CYS A 9 -22.72 0.28 16.57
C CYS A 9 -22.92 -1.23 16.74
N ALA A 10 -22.83 -1.98 15.64
CA ALA A 10 -22.97 -3.42 15.66
C ALA A 10 -21.73 -4.06 16.30
N SER A 11 -21.89 -4.60 17.50
CA SER A 11 -20.86 -5.38 18.19
C SER A 11 -21.19 -6.86 18.05
N SER A 12 -20.32 -7.61 17.37
CA SER A 12 -20.40 -9.07 17.25
C SER A 12 -19.06 -9.70 17.60
N HIS A 13 -18.82 -9.89 18.89
CA HIS A 13 -17.77 -10.75 19.41
C HIS A 13 -18.40 -12.05 19.93
N GLU A 14 -18.12 -13.18 19.28
CA GLU A 14 -18.21 -14.50 19.90
C GLU A 14 -16.79 -15.09 20.09
N PRO A 15 -16.52 -15.79 21.21
CA PRO A 15 -15.21 -16.35 21.47
C PRO A 15 -15.02 -17.73 20.80
N LEU A 16 -13.94 -17.89 20.04
CA LEU A 16 -13.54 -19.18 19.47
C LEU A 16 -13.11 -20.16 20.58
N LYS A 17 -13.61 -21.39 20.49
CA LYS A 17 -13.24 -22.51 21.38
C LYS A 17 -11.87 -23.08 21.00
N GLY A 18 -11.08 -23.41 22.01
CA GLY A 18 -9.81 -24.13 21.81
C GLY A 18 -10.01 -25.58 21.37
N GLY A 19 -9.03 -26.10 20.63
CA GLY A 19 -8.90 -27.50 20.26
C GLY A 19 -7.46 -27.97 20.45
N GLU A 20 -7.29 -29.20 20.93
CA GLU A 20 -5.99 -29.82 21.21
C GLU A 20 -5.19 -30.12 19.93
N MET A 21 -3.86 -30.13 20.04
CA MET A 21 -2.98 -30.75 19.04
C MET A 21 -2.06 -31.77 19.72
N GLY A 22 -2.12 -33.02 19.24
CA GLY A 22 -1.29 -34.13 19.71
C GLY A 22 0.11 -34.16 19.07
N LEU A 23 1.05 -34.77 19.79
CA LEU A 23 2.45 -34.96 19.40
C LEU A 23 2.64 -36.23 18.54
N THR A 24 3.51 -36.17 17.52
CA THR A 24 4.23 -37.33 16.94
C THR A 24 5.62 -36.91 16.41
N GLU A 25 6.51 -37.89 16.16
CA GLU A 25 7.98 -37.75 16.16
C GLU A 25 8.71 -37.45 14.82
N SER A 26 9.88 -36.81 14.99
CA SER A 26 11.19 -36.93 14.29
C SER A 26 11.42 -38.16 13.39
N THR A 27 12.13 -38.19 12.23
CA THR A 27 13.51 -37.75 11.78
C THR A 27 14.03 -38.83 10.77
N PRO A 28 15.04 -38.70 9.86
CA PRO A 28 16.10 -37.69 9.61
C PRO A 28 16.14 -37.13 8.14
N ALA A 29 17.33 -36.73 7.65
CA ALA A 29 17.65 -36.21 6.30
C ALA A 29 18.96 -36.80 5.73
N GLN A 30 19.22 -36.70 4.41
CA GLN A 30 20.58 -36.75 3.78
C GLN A 30 20.57 -36.26 2.28
N PRO A 31 21.71 -36.11 1.54
CA PRO A 31 22.25 -34.77 1.21
C PRO A 31 22.41 -34.42 -0.29
N SER A 32 22.88 -33.18 -0.56
CA SER A 32 23.16 -32.58 -1.88
C SER A 32 24.38 -33.16 -2.63
N PRO A 33 24.54 -32.83 -3.94
CA PRO A 33 25.75 -32.11 -4.35
C PRO A 33 25.56 -31.01 -5.43
N THR A 34 26.50 -30.05 -5.48
CA THR A 34 26.70 -29.08 -6.57
C THR A 34 27.80 -29.56 -7.54
N PRO A 35 27.95 -28.94 -8.74
CA PRO A 35 29.14 -28.09 -8.91
C PRO A 35 28.92 -26.81 -9.76
N ASN A 36 29.91 -25.90 -9.66
CA ASN A 36 30.03 -24.65 -10.44
C ASN A 36 30.32 -24.90 -11.93
N GLU A 37 29.98 -23.94 -12.78
CA GLU A 37 30.93 -23.43 -13.80
C GLU A 37 30.67 -21.95 -14.13
N SER A 38 31.74 -21.20 -14.44
CA SER A 38 31.72 -19.75 -14.66
C SER A 38 31.66 -19.41 -16.15
N ALA A 39 30.84 -18.42 -16.54
CA ALA A 39 30.86 -17.86 -17.89
C ALA A 39 30.52 -16.35 -17.88
N GLU A 40 31.47 -15.50 -18.29
CA GLU A 40 31.25 -14.07 -18.52
C GLU A 40 30.76 -13.82 -19.98
N PRO A 41 29.72 -12.99 -20.20
CA PRO A 41 29.37 -12.48 -21.52
C PRO A 41 30.06 -11.12 -21.85
N PRO A 42 30.19 -10.76 -23.15
CA PRO A 42 31.18 -9.77 -23.63
C PRO A 42 30.77 -8.29 -23.47
N PRO A 43 31.73 -7.34 -23.56
CA PRO A 43 31.50 -5.92 -23.32
C PRO A 43 30.82 -5.21 -24.50
N GLY A 44 29.70 -4.54 -24.28
CA GLY A 44 29.01 -3.85 -25.39
C GLY A 44 27.70 -3.13 -25.11
N CYS A 45 27.52 -2.42 -23.99
CA CYS A 45 26.54 -1.33 -23.85
C CYS A 45 26.90 -0.40 -22.66
N PRO A 46 26.50 0.89 -22.68
CA PRO A 46 27.12 1.92 -21.84
C PRO A 46 26.56 1.99 -20.41
N MET A 47 27.41 1.73 -19.41
CA MET A 47 27.09 1.84 -17.99
C MET A 47 27.84 2.99 -17.30
N HIS A 48 27.14 4.13 -17.14
CA HIS A 48 27.37 5.11 -16.06
C HIS A 48 25.99 5.33 -15.42
N HIS A 49 25.82 5.36 -14.09
CA HIS A 49 26.73 5.90 -13.08
C HIS A 49 27.04 4.93 -11.93
N LYS A 50 28.24 5.08 -11.36
CA LYS A 50 28.74 4.29 -10.24
C LYS A 50 28.06 4.70 -8.92
N ALA A 51 27.34 3.78 -8.28
CA ALA A 51 26.81 3.99 -6.93
C ALA A 51 27.94 4.07 -5.88
N PRO A 52 27.79 4.83 -4.77
CA PRO A 52 28.75 4.83 -3.68
C PRO A 52 28.80 3.46 -2.99
N GLN A 53 29.99 2.98 -2.65
CA GLN A 53 30.16 1.76 -1.88
C GLN A 53 29.75 2.00 -0.42
N GLY A 54 28.65 1.36 0.01
CA GLY A 54 28.24 1.25 1.41
C GLY A 54 28.59 -0.11 2.01
N ASP A 55 28.60 -0.21 3.35
CA ASP A 55 29.11 -1.37 4.08
C ASP A 55 28.35 -2.69 3.79
N PRO A 56 29.04 -3.86 3.80
CA PRO A 56 28.45 -5.13 3.34
C PRO A 56 27.39 -5.76 4.27
N SER A 57 27.10 -5.16 5.43
CA SER A 57 26.35 -5.83 6.51
C SER A 57 24.82 -5.63 6.48
N SER A 58 24.27 -4.93 5.48
CA SER A 58 22.82 -4.76 5.31
C SER A 58 22.36 -4.97 3.87
N ALA A 59 23.05 -5.83 3.12
CA ALA A 59 22.72 -6.13 1.72
C ALA A 59 21.37 -6.86 1.60
N VAL A 60 20.31 -6.08 1.42
CA VAL A 60 19.00 -6.54 0.96
C VAL A 60 19.20 -7.23 -0.41
N PRO A 61 18.70 -8.45 -0.63
CA PRO A 61 18.91 -9.18 -1.89
C PRO A 61 18.49 -8.40 -3.13
N GLU A 62 19.27 -8.52 -4.21
CA GLU A 62 19.10 -7.74 -5.46
C GLU A 62 17.69 -7.86 -6.08
N HIS A 63 17.05 -9.03 -5.96
CA HIS A 63 15.66 -9.24 -6.41
C HIS A 63 14.66 -8.31 -5.68
N GLN A 64 14.90 -7.99 -4.41
CA GLN A 64 14.07 -7.07 -3.63
C GLN A 64 14.30 -5.60 -4.03
N LEU A 65 15.49 -5.26 -4.56
CA LEU A 65 15.73 -3.97 -5.22
C LEU A 65 15.02 -3.87 -6.57
N GLY A 66 14.91 -4.97 -7.33
CA GLY A 66 14.04 -5.04 -8.51
C GLY A 66 12.57 -4.71 -8.18
N ALA A 67 12.04 -5.34 -7.12
CA ALA A 67 10.71 -5.05 -6.59
C ALA A 67 10.54 -3.58 -6.12
N TYR A 68 11.57 -2.95 -5.55
CA TYR A 68 11.54 -1.53 -5.13
C TYR A 68 11.30 -0.58 -6.32
N ASN A 69 12.08 -0.74 -7.40
CA ASN A 69 11.91 0.06 -8.62
C ASN A 69 10.52 -0.15 -9.23
N PHE A 70 9.97 -1.35 -9.10
CA PHE A 70 8.64 -1.66 -9.59
C PHE A 70 7.52 -0.92 -8.84
N VAL A 71 7.55 -0.93 -7.50
CA VAL A 71 6.53 -0.28 -6.66
C VAL A 71 6.51 1.24 -6.88
N SER A 72 7.69 1.88 -6.94
CA SER A 72 7.81 3.33 -7.15
C SER A 72 7.36 3.79 -8.55
N GLN A 73 7.41 2.90 -9.55
CA GLN A 73 7.02 3.20 -10.93
C GLN A 73 5.56 2.82 -11.27
N CYS A 74 4.82 2.20 -10.35
CA CYS A 74 3.45 1.73 -10.59
C CYS A 74 2.48 2.89 -10.93
N PRO A 75 2.00 3.04 -12.19
CA PRO A 75 1.17 4.20 -12.53
C PRO A 75 -0.22 4.06 -11.91
N SER A 76 -0.62 4.97 -11.03
CA SER A 76 -1.95 5.03 -10.41
C SER A 76 -3.02 5.61 -11.37
N GLN A 77 -3.00 5.20 -12.65
CA GLN A 77 -4.03 5.56 -13.63
C GLN A 77 -5.34 4.80 -13.39
N GLY A 78 -6.41 5.54 -13.14
CA GLY A 78 -7.78 5.03 -13.19
C GLY A 78 -8.25 4.91 -14.65
N ALA A 79 -8.55 3.69 -15.09
CA ALA A 79 -9.03 3.45 -16.46
C ALA A 79 -10.43 4.05 -16.66
N THR A 80 -10.53 5.05 -17.55
CA THR A 80 -11.84 5.61 -17.95
C THR A 80 -12.50 4.66 -18.95
N THR A 81 -13.29 3.71 -18.46
CA THR A 81 -14.09 2.82 -19.31
C THR A 81 -15.54 2.80 -18.83
N GLN A 82 -16.46 3.12 -19.73
CA GLN A 82 -17.89 3.14 -19.42
C GLN A 82 -18.44 1.72 -19.25
N SER A 83 -18.72 1.31 -18.01
CA SER A 83 -19.58 0.16 -17.73
C SER A 83 -20.36 0.39 -16.43
N ASN A 84 -21.66 0.06 -16.43
CA ASN A 84 -22.58 0.32 -15.31
C ASN A 84 -22.44 -0.68 -14.15
N VAL A 85 -21.24 -1.22 -13.92
CA VAL A 85 -20.92 -2.17 -12.84
C VAL A 85 -19.55 -1.83 -12.23
N VAL A 86 -19.41 -0.57 -11.81
CA VAL A 86 -18.27 -0.07 -11.02
C VAL A 86 -18.83 0.39 -9.68
N ASP A 87 -18.29 -0.10 -8.57
CA ASP A 87 -18.62 0.45 -7.26
C ASP A 87 -17.98 1.86 -7.19
N PRO A 88 -18.75 2.95 -7.02
CA PRO A 88 -18.17 4.29 -6.96
C PRO A 88 -17.21 4.49 -5.77
N ARG A 89 -17.14 3.53 -4.84
CA ARG A 89 -16.19 3.49 -3.72
C ARG A 89 -14.83 2.89 -4.08
N ASN A 90 -14.77 2.04 -5.10
CA ASN A 90 -13.53 1.53 -5.66
C ASN A 90 -13.67 1.46 -7.17
N MET A 91 -12.97 2.37 -7.88
CA MET A 91 -13.09 2.62 -9.33
C MET A 91 -12.58 1.45 -10.22
N GLU A 92 -12.54 0.24 -9.67
CA GLU A 92 -12.07 -0.99 -10.28
C GLU A 92 -13.27 -1.84 -10.71
N ILE A 93 -13.39 -2.06 -12.02
CA ILE A 93 -14.15 -3.19 -12.58
C ILE A 93 -13.61 -4.48 -11.93
N PRO A 94 -14.46 -5.42 -11.46
CA PRO A 94 -14.00 -6.66 -10.83
C PRO A 94 -12.85 -7.31 -11.60
N ALA A 95 -11.65 -7.30 -11.01
CA ALA A 95 -10.45 -7.69 -11.74
C ALA A 95 -10.47 -9.20 -11.99
N SER A 96 -10.33 -9.58 -13.26
CA SER A 96 -10.22 -10.98 -13.66
C SER A 96 -9.08 -11.67 -12.90
N GLN A 97 -9.39 -12.82 -12.32
CA GLN A 97 -8.43 -13.75 -11.71
C GLN A 97 -7.93 -14.80 -12.73
N LEU A 98 -8.35 -14.71 -14.00
CA LEU A 98 -7.83 -15.56 -15.06
C LEU A 98 -6.45 -15.06 -15.52
N PRO A 99 -5.45 -15.94 -15.72
CA PRO A 99 -4.17 -15.57 -16.30
C PRO A 99 -4.31 -14.84 -17.64
N ALA A 100 -3.41 -13.88 -17.88
CA ALA A 100 -3.36 -13.19 -19.16
C ALA A 100 -2.88 -14.13 -20.28
N LYS A 101 -3.25 -13.79 -21.53
CA LYS A 101 -2.71 -14.49 -22.69
C LYS A 101 -1.18 -14.32 -22.72
N ASP A 102 -0.46 -15.43 -22.89
CA ASP A 102 1.00 -15.51 -22.93
C ASP A 102 1.69 -15.05 -21.63
N GLN A 103 1.03 -15.18 -20.47
CA GLN A 103 1.62 -14.93 -19.14
C GLN A 103 2.69 -15.98 -18.82
N PRO A 104 3.95 -15.60 -18.49
CA PRO A 104 5.07 -16.53 -18.34
C PRO A 104 5.13 -17.21 -16.96
N ILE A 105 4.54 -16.60 -15.92
CA ILE A 105 4.61 -17.04 -14.53
C ILE A 105 3.22 -17.37 -13.98
N THR A 106 3.09 -18.44 -13.22
CA THR A 106 1.88 -18.72 -12.42
C THR A 106 1.87 -17.78 -11.22
N LEU A 107 0.74 -17.11 -10.98
CA LEU A 107 0.56 -16.14 -9.90
C LEU A 107 -0.56 -16.58 -8.97
N SER A 108 -0.46 -16.22 -7.69
CA SER A 108 -1.50 -16.51 -6.71
C SER A 108 -2.78 -15.74 -7.01
N THR A 109 -3.91 -16.44 -6.88
CA THR A 109 -5.26 -15.85 -6.90
C THR A 109 -5.78 -15.55 -5.49
N GLU A 110 -5.02 -15.91 -4.44
CA GLU A 110 -5.35 -15.64 -3.04
C GLU A 110 -5.43 -14.14 -2.78
N ARG A 111 -6.37 -13.73 -1.90
CA ARG A 111 -6.57 -12.34 -1.49
C ARG A 111 -6.46 -12.24 0.01
N VAL A 112 -5.89 -11.14 0.48
CA VAL A 112 -5.63 -10.87 1.91
C VAL A 112 -6.61 -9.84 2.42
N GLU A 113 -7.22 -10.10 3.58
CA GLU A 113 -8.07 -9.14 4.30
C GLU A 113 -7.17 -8.09 5.01
N SER A 114 -7.54 -6.81 4.91
CA SER A 114 -6.81 -5.66 5.49
C SER A 114 -7.29 -5.35 6.89
N SER A 115 -6.53 -4.63 7.72
CA SER A 115 -7.07 -4.16 9.02
C SER A 115 -8.08 -3.00 8.90
N ILE A 116 -8.42 -2.60 7.67
CA ILE A 116 -9.12 -1.36 7.34
C ILE A 116 -10.64 -1.63 7.25
N PRO A 117 -11.48 -1.09 8.16
CA PRO A 117 -12.93 -1.29 8.11
C PRO A 117 -13.53 -0.60 6.88
N ARG A 118 -14.47 -1.25 6.19
CA ARG A 118 -15.15 -0.69 5.01
C ARG A 118 -16.47 -0.02 5.39
N ALA A 119 -16.56 1.29 5.11
CA ALA A 119 -17.73 2.10 5.46
C ALA A 119 -19.04 1.53 4.91
N GLY A 120 -20.09 1.63 5.73
CA GLY A 120 -21.41 1.04 5.43
C GLY A 120 -21.50 -0.49 5.54
N SER A 121 -20.48 -1.18 6.08
CA SER A 121 -20.51 -2.62 6.34
C SER A 121 -19.69 -3.02 7.58
N SER A 122 -19.88 -4.25 8.07
CA SER A 122 -19.05 -4.86 9.12
C SER A 122 -17.82 -5.62 8.60
N GLU A 123 -17.56 -5.55 7.30
CA GLU A 123 -16.43 -6.20 6.63
C GLU A 123 -15.23 -5.26 6.53
N GLN A 124 -14.03 -5.83 6.42
CA GLN A 124 -12.82 -5.09 6.11
C GLN A 124 -12.63 -4.93 4.59
N TRP A 125 -11.71 -4.06 4.18
CA TRP A 125 -11.23 -4.04 2.80
C TRP A 125 -10.39 -5.29 2.51
N VAL A 126 -10.39 -5.74 1.25
CA VAL A 126 -9.66 -6.94 0.82
C VAL A 126 -8.75 -6.58 -0.33
N TYR A 127 -7.45 -6.82 -0.18
CA TYR A 127 -6.44 -6.48 -1.18
C TYR A 127 -6.59 -7.33 -2.46
N PRO A 128 -6.11 -6.83 -3.62
CA PRO A 128 -6.03 -7.64 -4.84
C PRO A 128 -5.03 -8.79 -4.68
N SER A 129 -5.26 -9.87 -5.43
CA SER A 129 -4.29 -10.96 -5.57
C SER A 129 -3.14 -10.60 -6.51
N GLU A 130 -2.11 -11.44 -6.57
CA GLU A 130 -1.03 -11.35 -7.56
C GLU A 130 -1.56 -11.35 -8.99
N GLN A 131 -2.49 -12.27 -9.28
CA GLN A 131 -3.10 -12.36 -10.60
C GLN A 131 -3.98 -11.14 -10.94
N MET A 132 -4.70 -10.57 -9.97
CA MET A 132 -5.49 -9.34 -10.16
C MET A 132 -4.57 -8.14 -10.42
N PHE A 133 -3.49 -8.00 -9.66
CA PHE A 133 -2.50 -6.92 -9.81
C PHE A 133 -1.81 -6.99 -11.18
N TRP A 134 -1.34 -8.18 -11.58
CA TRP A 134 -0.75 -8.43 -12.90
C TRP A 134 -1.67 -7.99 -14.03
N ASN A 135 -2.95 -8.39 -13.95
CA ASN A 135 -3.97 -8.03 -14.93
C ASN A 135 -4.33 -6.54 -14.90
N ALA A 136 -4.29 -5.88 -13.75
CA ALA A 136 -4.47 -4.43 -13.64
C ALA A 136 -3.33 -3.65 -14.30
N MET A 137 -2.08 -4.06 -14.08
CA MET A 137 -0.90 -3.46 -14.71
C MET A 137 -0.90 -3.64 -16.24
N LEU A 138 -1.27 -4.82 -16.74
CA LEU A 138 -1.45 -5.04 -18.18
C LEU A 138 -2.49 -4.11 -18.82
N LYS A 139 -3.60 -3.83 -18.11
CA LYS A 139 -4.64 -2.87 -18.54
C LYS A 139 -4.13 -1.42 -18.55
N LYS A 140 -3.22 -1.07 -17.62
CA LYS A 140 -2.52 0.22 -17.58
C LYS A 140 -1.43 0.36 -18.66
N GLY A 141 -1.27 -0.64 -19.52
CA GLY A 141 -0.31 -0.63 -20.62
C GLY A 141 1.05 -1.22 -20.27
N TRP A 142 1.26 -1.72 -19.04
CA TRP A 142 2.53 -2.32 -18.62
C TRP A 142 2.92 -3.52 -19.50
N ARG A 143 4.22 -3.73 -19.70
CA ARG A 143 4.77 -4.78 -20.58
C ARG A 143 5.84 -5.59 -19.85
N TRP A 144 5.36 -6.51 -19.01
CA TRP A 144 6.16 -7.49 -18.26
C TRP A 144 7.12 -8.39 -19.07
N LYS A 145 7.19 -8.24 -20.40
CA LYS A 145 8.11 -9.01 -21.26
C LYS A 145 9.52 -8.44 -21.26
N ASP A 146 9.67 -7.18 -20.86
CA ASP A 146 10.94 -6.46 -20.79
C ASP A 146 11.53 -6.49 -19.35
N ASP A 147 10.76 -7.02 -18.38
CA ASP A 147 11.15 -7.15 -16.96
C ASP A 147 11.38 -8.64 -16.60
N ASP A 148 12.58 -9.00 -16.15
CA ASP A 148 12.90 -10.36 -15.63
C ASP A 148 12.32 -10.57 -14.21
N LEU A 149 11.00 -10.48 -14.06
CA LEU A 149 10.31 -10.61 -12.78
C LEU A 149 9.89 -12.06 -12.49
N SER A 150 10.32 -12.56 -11.34
CA SER A 150 9.90 -13.86 -10.84
C SER A 150 8.54 -13.78 -10.10
N SER A 151 7.91 -14.94 -9.89
CA SER A 151 6.73 -15.03 -9.01
C SER A 151 7.05 -14.56 -7.58
N ALA A 152 8.27 -14.78 -7.07
CA ALA A 152 8.66 -14.30 -5.75
C ALA A 152 8.73 -12.76 -5.67
N ASP A 153 9.14 -12.10 -6.77
CA ASP A 153 9.15 -10.64 -6.85
C ASP A 153 7.73 -10.08 -6.85
N MET A 154 6.79 -10.73 -7.55
CA MET A 154 5.36 -10.38 -7.49
C MET A 154 4.81 -10.49 -6.06
N THR A 155 5.12 -11.57 -5.35
CA THR A 155 4.75 -11.74 -3.93
C THR A 155 5.32 -10.63 -3.06
N ASN A 156 6.58 -10.23 -3.30
CA ASN A 156 7.23 -9.15 -2.55
C ASN A 156 6.61 -7.78 -2.85
N ILE A 157 6.36 -7.45 -4.13
CA ILE A 157 5.70 -6.21 -4.58
C ILE A 157 4.36 -6.04 -3.88
N ILE A 158 3.54 -7.09 -3.79
CA ILE A 158 2.21 -7.01 -3.18
C ILE A 158 2.26 -6.95 -1.66
N LYS A 159 3.19 -7.67 -1.02
CA LYS A 159 3.44 -7.49 0.42
C LYS A 159 3.79 -6.04 0.74
N ILE A 160 4.68 -5.41 -0.03
CA ILE A 160 5.06 -4.00 0.14
C ILE A 160 3.85 -3.06 -0.04
N HIS A 161 3.04 -3.25 -1.08
CA HIS A 161 1.82 -2.45 -1.30
C HIS A 161 0.83 -2.59 -0.13
N ASN A 162 0.58 -3.82 0.34
CA ASN A 162 -0.33 -4.07 1.46
C ASN A 162 0.22 -3.44 2.75
N THR A 163 1.52 -3.58 3.04
CA THR A 163 2.18 -2.91 4.17
C THR A 163 2.08 -1.39 4.09
N ASN A 164 2.30 -0.77 2.92
CA ASN A 164 2.14 0.68 2.73
C ASN A 164 0.68 1.14 3.00
N ASN A 165 -0.32 0.34 2.63
CA ASN A 165 -1.73 0.62 2.92
C ASN A 165 -2.05 0.52 4.43
N GLU A 166 -1.57 -0.53 5.10
CA GLU A 166 -1.74 -0.70 6.56
C GLU A 166 -1.04 0.43 7.35
N GLN A 167 0.15 0.86 6.90
CA GLN A 167 0.85 2.00 7.50
C GLN A 167 0.12 3.32 7.25
N THR A 168 -0.42 3.52 6.05
CA THR A 168 -1.28 4.68 5.73
C THR A 168 -2.50 4.72 6.66
N TRP A 169 -3.16 3.58 6.87
CA TRP A 169 -4.28 3.47 7.81
C TRP A 169 -3.85 3.78 9.25
N THR A 170 -2.71 3.24 9.69
CA THR A 170 -2.14 3.52 11.01
C THR A 170 -1.86 5.01 11.23
N GLU A 171 -1.32 5.72 10.23
CA GLU A 171 -1.14 7.17 10.30
C GLU A 171 -2.47 7.94 10.33
N ILE A 172 -3.49 7.50 9.59
CA ILE A 172 -4.84 8.06 9.68
C ILE A 172 -5.38 7.89 11.11
N LEU A 173 -5.25 6.71 11.72
CA LEU A 173 -5.70 6.47 13.10
C LEU A 173 -5.01 7.40 14.12
N LYS A 174 -3.75 7.79 13.90
CA LYS A 174 -3.05 8.79 14.75
C LYS A 174 -3.69 10.18 14.67
N TRP A 175 -4.25 10.58 13.52
CA TRP A 175 -5.01 11.82 13.39
C TRP A 175 -6.43 11.67 13.99
N GLU A 176 -7.09 10.54 13.75
CA GLU A 176 -8.42 10.21 14.29
C GLU A 176 -8.41 10.10 15.83
N ALA A 177 -7.25 9.86 16.46
CA ALA A 177 -7.05 9.92 17.91
C ALA A 177 -7.50 11.26 18.54
N LEU A 178 -7.45 12.38 17.79
CA LEU A 178 -7.97 13.68 18.24
C LEU A 178 -9.49 13.68 18.44
N HIS A 179 -10.21 12.77 17.75
CA HIS A 179 -11.67 12.76 17.56
C HIS A 179 -12.36 11.52 18.17
N VAL A 180 -11.63 10.67 18.88
CA VAL A 180 -12.16 9.46 19.57
C VAL A 180 -13.37 9.77 20.46
N LYS A 181 -13.42 10.96 21.08
CA LYS A 181 -14.57 11.42 21.88
C LYS A 181 -15.81 11.75 21.05
N GLU A 182 -15.63 12.19 19.80
CA GLU A 182 -16.73 12.48 18.86
C GLU A 182 -17.21 11.19 18.16
N CYS A 183 -16.33 10.19 17.99
CA CYS A 183 -16.64 8.96 17.27
C CYS A 183 -16.13 7.70 18.01
N PRO A 184 -16.87 7.20 19.02
CA PRO A 184 -16.43 6.07 19.86
C PRO A 184 -16.28 4.73 19.12
N CYS A 185 -16.99 4.56 18.00
CA CYS A 185 -16.98 3.32 17.21
C CYS A 185 -15.88 3.27 16.15
N GLY A 186 -15.03 4.30 16.11
CA GLY A 186 -13.90 4.39 15.20
C GLY A 186 -14.24 4.88 13.78
N PRO A 187 -13.20 5.28 13.02
CA PRO A 187 -13.30 5.63 11.61
C PRO A 187 -13.41 4.39 10.72
N SER A 188 -13.96 4.54 9.52
CA SER A 188 -13.90 3.51 8.46
C SER A 188 -13.61 4.12 7.08
N LEU A 189 -13.00 3.36 6.18
CA LEU A 189 -12.64 3.83 4.84
C LEU A 189 -13.84 3.71 3.89
N ILE A 190 -14.28 4.84 3.32
CA ILE A 190 -15.32 4.90 2.28
C ILE A 190 -14.71 4.55 0.93
N ARG A 191 -13.59 5.19 0.57
CA ARG A 191 -12.93 5.09 -0.73
C ARG A 191 -11.54 5.70 -0.70
N PHE A 192 -10.65 5.21 -1.55
CA PHE A 192 -9.36 5.80 -1.86
C PHE A 192 -9.31 6.17 -3.34
N SER A 193 -8.45 7.11 -3.73
CA SER A 193 -8.30 7.54 -5.12
C SER A 193 -6.89 8.02 -5.40
N GLY A 194 -6.22 7.41 -6.38
CA GLY A 194 -4.93 7.87 -6.89
C GLY A 194 -5.04 9.23 -7.58
N ARG A 195 -4.05 10.08 -7.35
CA ARG A 195 -3.92 11.43 -7.92
C ARG A 195 -2.45 11.72 -8.33
N PRO A 196 -1.82 10.90 -9.18
CA PRO A 196 -0.38 10.97 -9.45
C PRO A 196 0.08 12.30 -10.05
N HIS A 197 -0.80 13.00 -10.78
CA HIS A 197 -0.47 14.30 -11.40
C HIS A 197 -0.85 15.52 -10.55
N ASP A 198 -1.64 15.35 -9.49
CA ASP A 198 -2.04 16.47 -8.63
C ASP A 198 -1.04 16.64 -7.48
N LEU A 199 0.11 17.28 -7.70
CA LEU A 199 1.04 17.54 -6.60
C LEU A 199 0.39 18.35 -5.48
N SER A 200 0.48 17.85 -4.25
CA SER A 200 -0.09 18.52 -3.08
C SER A 200 0.57 19.89 -2.86
N PRO A 201 -0.12 20.89 -2.28
CA PRO A 201 0.50 22.18 -1.99
C PRO A 201 1.76 22.07 -1.12
N ARG A 202 1.82 21.08 -0.22
CA ARG A 202 2.99 20.78 0.59
C ARG A 202 4.14 20.20 -0.25
N ALA A 203 3.86 19.24 -1.13
CA ALA A 203 4.85 18.67 -2.05
C ALA A 203 5.46 19.74 -2.97
N ARG A 204 4.62 20.64 -3.52
CA ARG A 204 5.08 21.76 -4.36
C ARG A 204 6.03 22.70 -3.62
N ILE A 205 5.71 23.07 -2.37
CA ILE A 205 6.58 23.93 -1.54
C ILE A 205 7.86 23.20 -1.13
N ARG A 206 7.79 21.91 -0.77
CA ARG A 206 8.96 21.08 -0.48
C ARG A 206 9.90 20.96 -1.68
N SER A 207 9.36 20.70 -2.87
CA SER A 207 10.15 20.62 -4.11
C SER A 207 10.82 21.93 -4.47
N TRP A 208 10.15 23.06 -4.27
CA TRP A 208 10.77 24.38 -4.43
C TRP A 208 11.96 24.64 -3.47
N MET A 209 11.97 23.99 -2.30
CA MET A 209 13.09 24.01 -1.35
C MET A 209 14.16 22.93 -1.62
N GLY A 210 14.09 22.22 -2.76
CA GLY A 210 15.08 21.21 -3.16
C GLY A 210 14.86 19.80 -2.59
N TYR A 211 13.71 19.52 -1.97
CA TYR A 211 13.34 18.16 -1.59
C TYR A 211 12.73 17.38 -2.77
N GLU A 212 12.82 16.06 -2.72
CA GLU A 212 12.19 15.19 -3.72
C GLU A 212 10.66 15.30 -3.70
N LEU A 213 10.06 15.08 -4.87
CA LEU A 213 8.61 14.99 -5.03
C LEU A 213 8.13 13.60 -4.59
N PRO A 214 6.88 13.46 -4.13
CA PRO A 214 6.31 12.14 -3.93
C PRO A 214 6.14 11.43 -5.28
N PHE A 215 6.51 10.15 -5.35
CA PHE A 215 6.33 9.33 -6.55
C PHE A 215 4.86 9.01 -6.82
N ASP A 216 4.04 8.95 -5.75
CA ASP A 216 2.60 8.74 -5.84
C ASP A 216 1.86 9.56 -4.78
N ARG A 217 0.60 9.92 -5.09
CA ARG A 217 -0.30 10.62 -4.17
C ARG A 217 -1.67 9.94 -4.20
N HIS A 218 -2.21 9.70 -3.01
CA HIS A 218 -3.58 9.25 -2.84
C HIS A 218 -4.41 10.23 -1.98
N ASP A 219 -5.69 10.35 -2.31
CA ASP A 219 -6.70 10.92 -1.43
C ASP A 219 -7.53 9.78 -0.83
N TRP A 220 -7.65 9.73 0.50
CA TRP A 220 -8.47 8.74 1.23
C TRP A 220 -9.67 9.44 1.86
N ILE A 221 -10.85 8.86 1.76
CA ILE A 221 -12.10 9.42 2.29
C ILE A 221 -12.62 8.51 3.40
N ILE A 222 -12.68 9.05 4.61
CA ILE A 222 -12.99 8.33 5.84
C ILE A 222 -14.40 8.72 6.31
N GLU A 223 -15.23 7.73 6.66
CA GLU A 223 -16.46 7.94 7.41
C GLU A 223 -16.09 8.07 8.89
N ARG A 224 -16.22 9.29 9.43
CA ARG A 224 -16.14 9.59 10.86
C ARG A 224 -17.55 9.88 11.37
N CYS A 225 -18.23 8.83 11.84
CA CYS A 225 -19.57 8.91 12.45
C CYS A 225 -20.58 9.77 11.68
N GLY A 226 -20.72 9.51 10.37
CA GLY A 226 -21.65 10.22 9.47
C GLY A 226 -21.11 11.51 8.85
N ARG A 227 -19.81 11.80 8.97
CA ARG A 227 -19.10 12.84 8.20
C ARG A 227 -18.07 12.20 7.28
N GLU A 228 -17.95 12.66 6.04
CA GLU A 228 -16.79 12.35 5.19
C GLU A 228 -15.61 13.27 5.55
N VAL A 229 -14.45 12.68 5.85
CA VAL A 229 -13.21 13.40 6.12
C VAL A 229 -12.16 12.96 5.10
N ARG A 230 -11.59 13.91 4.36
CA ARG A 230 -10.55 13.62 3.36
C ARG A 230 -9.16 13.74 3.95
N TYR A 231 -8.35 12.72 3.71
CA TYR A 231 -6.92 12.69 3.96
C TYR A 231 -6.16 12.79 2.64
N VAL A 232 -5.02 13.47 2.67
CA VAL A 232 -4.02 13.45 1.59
C VAL A 232 -2.83 12.64 2.08
N VAL A 233 -2.43 11.68 1.24
CA VAL A 233 -1.31 10.77 1.45
C VAL A 233 -0.32 11.02 0.32
N ASP A 234 0.83 11.61 0.62
CA ASP A 234 1.95 11.69 -0.32
C ASP A 234 2.96 10.58 0.03
N PHE A 235 3.33 9.73 -0.94
CA PHE A 235 4.34 8.68 -0.81
C PHE A 235 5.67 9.18 -1.36
N TYR A 236 6.71 9.25 -0.52
CA TYR A 236 8.08 9.57 -0.94
C TYR A 236 8.95 8.32 -0.83
N ASP A 237 10.03 8.25 -1.62
CA ASP A 237 11.03 7.21 -1.43
C ASP A 237 11.66 7.31 -0.02
N GLY A 238 12.00 6.16 0.55
CA GLY A 238 12.52 6.04 1.90
C GLY A 238 13.71 5.07 1.97
N PRO A 239 14.54 5.17 3.03
CA PRO A 239 15.63 4.23 3.24
C PRO A 239 15.09 2.81 3.47
N LEU A 240 15.82 1.80 2.99
CA LEU A 240 15.43 0.41 3.11
C LEU A 240 15.31 -0.02 4.59
N SER A 241 14.13 -0.48 5.01
CA SER A 241 13.89 -0.97 6.36
C SER A 241 13.80 -2.52 6.40
N PRO A 242 14.19 -3.16 7.53
CA PRO A 242 14.01 -4.61 7.70
C PRO A 242 12.54 -5.07 7.71
N SER A 243 11.58 -4.15 7.86
CA SER A 243 10.14 -4.43 7.91
C SER A 243 9.43 -4.19 6.57
N PHE A 244 10.17 -4.23 5.45
CA PHE A 244 9.67 -4.01 4.08
C PHE A 244 8.95 -2.67 3.87
N SER A 245 9.24 -1.65 4.70
CA SER A 245 8.65 -0.31 4.58
C SER A 245 9.61 0.61 3.84
N PHE A 246 9.40 0.75 2.53
CA PHE A 246 10.29 1.47 1.62
C PHE A 246 9.83 2.89 1.28
N SER A 247 8.69 3.33 1.81
CA SER A 247 8.15 4.67 1.58
C SER A 247 8.12 5.51 2.85
N THR A 248 8.50 6.78 2.73
CA THR A 248 8.25 7.79 3.76
C THR A 248 6.85 8.37 3.54
N LEU A 249 5.93 8.10 4.46
CA LEU A 249 4.53 8.51 4.35
C LEU A 249 4.29 9.91 4.94
N ASP A 250 3.67 10.82 4.17
CA ASP A 250 3.18 12.12 4.65
C ASP A 250 1.65 12.17 4.58
N VAL A 251 1.02 11.57 5.60
CA VAL A 251 -0.43 11.51 5.80
C VAL A 251 -0.91 12.70 6.61
N ARG A 252 -1.96 13.39 6.13
CA ARG A 252 -2.65 14.45 6.89
C ARG A 252 -4.09 14.68 6.43
N PRO A 253 -4.94 15.33 7.26
CA PRO A 253 -6.20 15.91 6.81
C PRO A 253 -6.00 16.88 5.63
N ALA A 254 -6.92 16.85 4.67
CA ALA A 254 -6.97 17.84 3.59
C ALA A 254 -7.41 19.21 4.12
N LEU A 255 -6.87 20.30 3.58
CA LEU A 255 -7.26 21.66 3.97
C LEU A 255 -8.53 22.13 3.23
N ASP A 256 -9.60 21.35 3.34
CA ASP A 256 -10.93 21.65 2.79
C ASP A 256 -11.98 21.94 3.87
N SER A 257 -11.63 21.86 5.16
CA SER A 257 -12.51 22.20 6.28
C SER A 257 -11.78 22.95 7.41
N PRO A 258 -12.50 23.77 8.21
CA PRO A 258 -11.94 24.42 9.40
C PRO A 258 -11.44 23.41 10.45
N GLN A 259 -12.12 22.26 10.61
CA GLN A 259 -11.70 21.20 11.54
C GLN A 259 -10.34 20.64 11.11
N ALA A 260 -10.15 20.34 9.82
CA ALA A 260 -8.86 19.85 9.31
C ALA A 260 -7.73 20.88 9.41
N PHE A 261 -8.00 22.18 9.23
CA PHE A 261 -7.01 23.22 9.53
C PHE A 261 -6.61 23.19 11.01
N TRP A 262 -7.60 23.11 11.91
CA TRP A 262 -7.36 23.16 13.35
C TRP A 262 -6.67 21.90 13.90
N ASP A 263 -7.00 20.72 13.37
CA ASP A 263 -6.28 19.47 13.64
C ASP A 263 -4.80 19.60 13.29
N ARG A 264 -4.49 20.13 12.10
CA ARG A 264 -3.11 20.31 11.64
C ARG A 264 -2.35 21.35 12.46
N ALA A 265 -3.00 22.45 12.82
CA ALA A 265 -2.41 23.44 13.75
C ALA A 265 -2.13 22.83 15.13
N ARG A 266 -3.06 22.03 15.67
CA ARG A 266 -2.92 21.35 16.97
C ARG A 266 -1.78 20.32 16.98
N ILE A 267 -1.68 19.47 15.96
CA ILE A 267 -0.57 18.51 15.84
C ILE A 267 0.77 19.23 15.60
N ALA A 268 0.79 20.31 14.80
CA ALA A 268 2.00 21.12 14.62
C ALA A 268 2.47 21.75 15.94
N TRP A 269 1.56 22.30 16.74
CA TRP A 269 1.87 22.83 18.07
C TRP A 269 2.40 21.73 19.00
N LEU A 270 1.71 20.58 19.10
CA LEU A 270 2.15 19.47 19.95
C LEU A 270 3.56 18.97 19.58
N ARG A 271 3.87 18.87 18.28
CA ARG A 271 5.21 18.50 17.77
C ARG A 271 6.27 19.58 17.99
N TRP A 272 5.89 20.83 18.22
CA TRP A 272 6.80 21.93 18.53
C TRP A 272 7.09 22.02 20.04
N THR A 273 6.14 21.58 20.89
CA THR A 273 6.24 21.68 22.36
C THR A 273 6.58 20.37 23.07
N SER A 274 6.83 19.28 22.34
CA SER A 274 7.27 17.98 22.87
C SER A 274 8.75 17.75 22.58
#